data_AF-A0A5B8JKX5-F1
#
_entry.id   AF-A0A5B8JKX5-F1
#
_cell.length_a   1.000
_cell.length_b   1.000
_cell.length_c   1.000
_cell.angle_alpha   90.00
_cell.angle_beta   90.00
_cell.angle_gamma   90.00
#
_symmetry.space_group_name_H-M   'P 1'
#
loop_
_entity.id
_entity.type
_entity.pdbx_description
1 polymer ?
#
loop_
_entity_poly.entity_id
_entity_poly.type
_entity_poly.pdbx_seq_one_letter_code
_entity_poly.pdbx_strand_id
1 'polypeptide(L)'
;MIHDHTGRAALEKGELYVAARAFDELVRQIPVPESPAELPGLVTASRQLSALSGLVNDLADEVHSRAGGDGSGLSLGPVVCAYTTASVHAGQAVADYAEAYQQLGFLHRHAGTPDSGDVSDVREAAFGAAQWRLELVHGSLHEGGRGLRGSADRLDTAPRRVLAALSRSTPANSIYRAPVPEPTRAPAARLTYTPEPRRGR
;
A
#
# COMPACT_ATOMS: atom_id res chain seq x y z
N MET A 1 3.51 13.79 29.79
CA MET A 1 3.16 14.38 28.48
C MET A 1 2.38 13.31 27.74
N ILE A 2 1.05 13.40 27.74
CA ILE A 2 0.18 12.40 27.10
C ILE A 2 0.12 12.80 25.63
N HIS A 3 0.73 12.00 24.76
CA HIS A 3 0.70 12.26 23.32
C HIS A 3 -0.75 12.15 22.82
N ASP A 4 -1.21 13.18 22.13
CA ASP A 4 -2.51 13.24 21.47
C ASP A 4 -2.52 12.35 20.22
N HIS A 5 -2.50 11.03 20.46
CA HIS A 5 -2.54 10.02 19.41
C HIS A 5 -3.90 9.95 18.71
N THR A 6 -4.95 10.50 19.34
CA THR A 6 -6.31 10.46 18.80
C THR A 6 -6.51 11.55 17.75
N GLY A 7 -5.99 12.76 17.99
CA GLY A 7 -6.00 13.84 16.99
C GLY A 7 -5.23 13.48 15.72
N ARG A 8 -4.04 12.87 15.88
CA ARG A 8 -3.21 12.47 14.73
C ARG A 8 -3.85 11.38 13.86
N ALA A 9 -4.39 10.32 14.46
CA ALA A 9 -5.02 9.25 13.71
C ALA A 9 -6.27 9.72 12.95
N ALA A 10 -7.04 10.66 13.52
CA ALA A 10 -8.18 11.27 12.84
C ALA A 10 -7.76 12.11 11.62
N LEU A 11 -6.65 12.85 11.73
CA LEU A 11 -6.08 13.59 10.59
C LEU A 11 -5.59 12.65 9.49
N GLU A 12 -4.79 11.64 9.83
CA GLU A 12 -4.26 10.67 8.87
C GLU A 12 -5.39 9.89 8.16
N LYS A 13 -6.47 9.55 8.88
CA LYS A 13 -7.68 8.98 8.29
C LYS A 13 -8.33 9.92 7.28
N GLY A 14 -8.45 11.21 7.64
CA GLY A 14 -9.00 12.23 6.75
C GLY A 14 -8.19 12.36 5.45
N GLU A 15 -6.87 12.41 5.56
CA GLU A 15 -5.94 12.51 4.43
C GLU A 15 -6.07 11.31 3.47
N LEU A 16 -6.16 10.08 4.01
CA LEU A 16 -6.37 8.89 3.18
C LEU A 16 -7.69 8.91 2.42
N TYR A 17 -8.78 9.42 3.02
CA TYR A 17 -10.04 9.60 2.28
C TYR A 17 -9.97 10.70 1.23
N VAL A 18 -9.24 11.78 1.50
CA VAL A 18 -9.01 12.85 0.52
C VAL A 18 -8.26 12.28 -0.69
N ALA A 19 -7.18 11.53 -0.45
CA ALA A 19 -6.45 10.84 -1.51
C ALA A 19 -7.35 9.86 -2.27
N ALA A 20 -8.15 9.05 -1.58
CA ALA A 20 -9.09 8.13 -2.23
C ALA A 20 -10.12 8.86 -3.12
N ARG A 21 -10.55 10.06 -2.73
CA ARG A 21 -11.46 10.88 -3.53
C ARG A 21 -10.82 11.40 -4.81
N ALA A 22 -9.51 11.67 -4.80
CA ALA A 22 -8.77 12.07 -6.00
C ALA A 22 -8.80 10.96 -7.07
N PHE A 23 -8.71 9.69 -6.65
CA PHE A 23 -8.91 8.55 -7.56
C PHE A 23 -10.32 8.53 -8.16
N ASP A 24 -11.37 8.71 -7.35
CA ASP A 24 -12.76 8.75 -7.87
C ASP A 24 -13.02 9.90 -8.85
N GLU A 25 -12.38 11.04 -8.60
CA GLU A 25 -12.46 12.20 -9.48
C GLU A 25 -11.86 11.87 -10.84
N LEU A 26 -10.70 11.23 -10.88
CA LEU A 26 -10.07 10.81 -12.14
C LEU A 26 -10.89 9.76 -12.90
N VAL A 27 -11.52 8.81 -12.20
CA VAL A 27 -12.46 7.86 -12.81
C VAL A 27 -13.60 8.61 -13.52
N ARG A 28 -14.17 9.63 -12.88
CA ARG A 28 -15.25 10.45 -13.47
C ARG A 28 -14.78 11.30 -14.64
N GLN A 29 -13.52 11.76 -14.62
CA GLN A 29 -12.95 12.59 -15.67
C GLN A 29 -12.53 11.80 -16.91
N ILE A 30 -12.31 10.50 -16.80
CA ILE A 30 -11.80 9.64 -17.86
C ILE A 30 -12.89 8.62 -18.23
N PRO A 31 -13.92 8.96 -19.01
CA PRO A 31 -14.93 7.99 -19.39
C PRO A 31 -14.34 6.91 -20.33
N VAL A 32 -14.85 5.68 -20.21
CA VAL A 32 -14.61 4.63 -21.19
C VAL A 32 -15.60 4.85 -22.35
N PRO A 33 -15.13 5.05 -23.59
CA PRO A 33 -16.01 5.27 -24.73
C PRO A 33 -16.70 3.97 -25.14
N GLU A 34 -18.01 4.01 -25.38
CA GLU A 34 -18.77 2.87 -25.93
C GLU A 34 -18.74 2.86 -27.47
N SER A 35 -18.43 4.02 -28.07
CA SER A 35 -18.36 4.19 -29.51
C SER A 35 -17.19 5.11 -29.93
N PRO A 36 -16.71 5.02 -31.19
CA PRO A 36 -15.66 5.91 -31.68
C PRO A 36 -16.03 7.41 -31.60
N ALA A 37 -17.33 7.74 -31.61
CA ALA A 37 -17.81 9.12 -31.51
C ALA A 37 -17.62 9.74 -30.12
N GLU A 38 -17.46 8.91 -29.09
CA GLU A 38 -17.25 9.33 -27.70
C GLU A 38 -15.77 9.49 -27.33
N LEU A 39 -14.85 9.15 -28.25
CA LEU A 39 -13.42 9.26 -27.98
C LEU A 39 -13.05 10.72 -27.65
N PRO A 40 -12.24 10.94 -26.60
CA PRO A 40 -11.77 12.27 -26.30
C PRO A 40 -10.84 12.76 -27.41
N GLY A 41 -10.95 14.04 -27.75
CA GLY A 41 -9.96 14.70 -28.59
C GLY A 41 -8.58 14.74 -27.90
N LEU A 42 -7.50 14.86 -28.69
CA LEU A 42 -6.13 14.78 -28.18
C LEU A 42 -5.81 15.81 -27.08
N VAL A 43 -6.40 17.01 -27.14
CA VAL A 43 -6.22 18.03 -26.08
C VAL A 43 -6.82 17.56 -24.75
N THR A 44 -8.04 17.02 -24.78
CA THR A 44 -8.70 16.47 -23.59
C THR A 44 -7.92 15.27 -23.07
N ALA A 45 -7.48 14.38 -23.96
CA ALA A 45 -6.75 13.19 -23.58
C ALA A 45 -5.37 13.53 -22.98
N SER A 46 -4.69 14.55 -23.51
CA SER A 46 -3.44 15.06 -22.93
C SER A 46 -3.63 15.62 -21.52
N ARG A 47 -4.74 16.35 -21.27
CA ARG A 47 -5.06 16.87 -19.94
C ARG A 47 -5.34 15.75 -18.93
N GLN A 48 -6.08 14.72 -19.35
CA GLN A 48 -6.34 13.53 -18.54
C GLN A 48 -5.04 12.80 -18.17
N LEU A 49 -4.11 12.63 -19.13
CA LEU A 49 -2.78 12.08 -18.85
C LEU A 49 -1.99 12.94 -17.85
N SER A 50 -2.01 14.27 -18.00
CA SER A 50 -1.37 15.17 -17.03
C SER A 50 -1.98 15.06 -15.64
N ALA A 51 -3.29 14.90 -15.53
CA ALA A 51 -3.98 14.74 -14.25
C ALA A 51 -3.62 13.41 -13.56
N LEU A 52 -3.52 12.30 -14.32
CA LEU A 52 -3.05 11.01 -13.79
C LEU A 52 -1.60 11.11 -13.28
N SER A 53 -0.71 11.75 -14.04
CA SER A 53 0.67 11.98 -13.60
C SER A 53 0.74 12.88 -12.36
N GLY A 54 -0.16 13.87 -12.26
CA GLY A 54 -0.33 14.70 -11.08
C GLY A 54 -0.63 13.87 -9.83
N LEU A 55 -1.60 12.94 -9.93
CA LEU A 55 -1.92 12.03 -8.82
C LEU A 55 -0.70 11.20 -8.37
N VAL A 56 0.12 10.70 -9.30
CA VAL A 56 1.34 9.95 -8.94
C VAL A 56 2.30 10.83 -8.13
N ASN A 57 2.49 12.09 -8.54
CA ASN A 57 3.35 13.03 -7.83
C ASN A 57 2.79 13.36 -6.44
N ASP A 58 1.49 13.65 -6.33
CA ASP A 58 0.84 13.93 -5.04
C ASP A 58 1.05 12.79 -4.04
N LEU A 59 0.91 11.53 -4.49
CA LEU A 59 1.15 10.35 -3.65
C LEU A 59 2.63 10.18 -3.28
N ALA A 60 3.54 10.47 -4.21
CA ALA A 60 4.98 10.41 -3.95
C ALA A 60 5.42 11.49 -2.95
N ASP A 61 4.88 12.70 -3.06
CA ASP A 61 5.13 13.81 -2.15
C ASP A 61 4.63 13.48 -0.74
N GLU A 62 3.46 12.84 -0.61
CA GLU A 62 2.97 12.34 0.69
C GLU A 62 3.93 11.32 1.32
N VAL A 63 4.45 10.38 0.53
CA VAL A 63 5.44 9.41 1.01
C VAL A 63 6.74 10.10 1.43
N HIS A 64 7.23 11.05 0.62
CA HIS A 64 8.46 11.79 0.89
C HIS A 64 8.34 12.63 2.17
N SER A 65 7.27 13.41 2.28
CA SER A 65 6.96 14.24 3.46
C SER A 65 6.92 13.41 4.74
N ARG A 66 6.26 12.24 4.70
CA ARG A 66 6.14 11.36 5.86
C ARG A 66 7.41 10.60 6.20
N ALA A 67 8.25 10.29 5.22
CA ALA A 67 9.54 9.64 5.42
C ALA A 67 10.59 10.62 5.98
N GLY A 68 10.50 11.91 5.66
CA GLY A 68 11.44 12.95 6.10
C GLY A 68 11.14 13.57 7.47
N GLY A 69 9.98 13.29 8.09
CA GLY A 69 9.63 13.83 9.41
C GLY A 69 10.29 13.07 10.57
N ASP A 70 10.97 13.79 11.48
CA ASP A 70 11.68 13.29 12.69
C ASP A 70 10.78 12.67 13.79
N GLY A 71 9.66 12.05 13.43
CA GLY A 71 8.70 11.47 14.37
C GLY A 71 8.95 10.00 14.65
N SER A 72 9.70 9.69 15.72
CA SER A 72 9.81 8.41 16.43
C SER A 72 8.98 7.25 15.85
N GLY A 73 9.68 6.33 15.22
CA GLY A 73 9.13 5.19 14.48
C GLY A 73 8.13 4.32 15.24
N LEU A 74 7.36 3.58 14.43
CA LEU A 74 6.39 2.51 14.71
C LEU A 74 4.92 2.81 14.35
N SER A 75 4.49 4.07 14.19
CA SER A 75 3.09 4.38 13.76
C SER A 75 2.90 4.84 12.31
N LEU A 76 3.95 5.27 11.60
CA LEU A 76 3.87 5.75 10.21
C LEU A 76 3.77 4.64 9.16
N GLY A 77 4.13 3.41 9.53
CA GLY A 77 4.20 2.27 8.59
C GLY A 77 2.90 1.99 7.83
N PRO A 78 1.72 1.94 8.48
CA PRO A 78 0.46 1.67 7.78
C PRO A 78 0.07 2.75 6.77
N VAL A 79 0.28 4.03 7.10
CA VAL A 79 -0.11 5.15 6.22
C VAL A 79 0.83 5.27 5.03
N VAL A 80 2.15 5.17 5.28
CA VAL A 80 3.15 5.13 4.19
C VAL A 80 2.90 3.94 3.27
N CYS A 81 2.60 2.77 3.83
CA CYS A 81 2.26 1.58 3.04
C CYS A 81 1.00 1.76 2.19
N ALA A 82 -0.02 2.45 2.73
CA ALA A 82 -1.23 2.77 1.98
C ALA A 82 -0.92 3.68 0.78
N TYR A 83 -0.14 4.74 0.98
CA TYR A 83 0.27 5.64 -0.11
C TYR A 83 1.15 4.94 -1.14
N THR A 84 2.17 4.17 -0.74
CA THR A 84 3.04 3.47 -1.70
C THR A 84 2.28 2.42 -2.50
N THR A 85 1.32 1.71 -1.89
CA THR A 85 0.44 0.78 -2.61
C THR A 85 -0.45 1.53 -3.61
N ALA A 86 -1.03 2.65 -3.20
CA ALA A 86 -1.83 3.50 -4.09
C ALA A 86 -0.99 4.06 -5.26
N SER A 87 0.28 4.41 -5.03
CA SER A 87 1.20 4.87 -6.09
C SER A 87 1.42 3.80 -7.17
N VAL A 88 1.47 2.52 -6.80
CA VAL A 88 1.59 1.42 -7.79
C VAL A 88 0.37 1.43 -8.71
N HIS A 89 -0.83 1.54 -8.14
CA HIS A 89 -2.07 1.59 -8.93
C HIS A 89 -2.16 2.85 -9.79
N ALA A 90 -1.79 4.02 -9.27
CA ALA A 90 -1.75 5.26 -10.05
C ALA A 90 -0.72 5.19 -11.20
N GLY A 91 0.46 4.61 -10.96
CA GLY A 91 1.47 4.38 -11.98
C GLY A 91 1.00 3.43 -13.08
N GLN A 92 0.31 2.35 -12.71
CA GLN A 92 -0.31 1.43 -13.66
C GLN A 92 -1.37 2.15 -14.52
N ALA A 93 -2.22 2.97 -13.89
CA ALA A 93 -3.20 3.79 -14.60
C ALA A 93 -2.54 4.76 -15.60
N VAL A 94 -1.41 5.39 -15.25
CA VAL A 94 -0.64 6.23 -16.19
C VAL A 94 -0.13 5.40 -17.38
N ALA A 95 0.43 4.22 -17.12
CA ALA A 95 0.96 3.35 -18.17
C ALA A 95 -0.13 2.91 -19.15
N ASP A 96 -1.26 2.40 -18.64
CA ASP A 96 -2.39 1.97 -19.47
C ASP A 96 -3.00 3.15 -20.24
N TYR A 97 -3.12 4.33 -19.60
CA TYR A 97 -3.62 5.53 -20.26
C TYR A 97 -2.68 6.03 -21.37
N ALA A 98 -1.36 5.98 -21.17
CA ALA A 98 -0.39 6.37 -22.19
C ALA A 98 -0.49 5.48 -23.44
N GLU A 99 -0.75 4.19 -23.26
CA GLU A 99 -1.04 3.29 -24.39
C GLU A 99 -2.36 3.63 -25.09
N ALA A 100 -3.44 3.91 -24.34
CA ALA A 100 -4.69 4.40 -24.92
C ALA A 100 -4.47 5.70 -25.71
N TYR A 101 -3.69 6.62 -25.16
CA TYR A 101 -3.34 7.91 -25.77
C TYR A 101 -2.60 7.73 -27.11
N GLN A 102 -1.73 6.73 -27.22
CA GLN A 102 -1.09 6.38 -28.48
C GLN A 102 -2.13 5.93 -29.54
N GLN A 103 -3.10 5.09 -29.15
CA GLN A 103 -4.17 4.65 -30.05
C GLN A 103 -5.07 5.81 -30.47
N LEU A 104 -5.40 6.73 -29.56
CA LEU A 104 -6.13 7.96 -29.88
C LEU A 104 -5.38 8.82 -30.92
N GLY A 105 -4.06 8.94 -30.78
CA GLY A 105 -3.20 9.62 -31.75
C GLY A 105 -3.25 8.97 -33.14
N PHE A 106 -3.26 7.63 -33.19
CA PHE A 106 -3.43 6.89 -34.44
C PHE A 106 -4.81 7.16 -35.07
N LEU A 107 -5.89 7.02 -34.29
CA LEU A 107 -7.26 7.24 -34.77
C LEU A 107 -7.46 8.67 -35.30
N HIS A 108 -6.92 9.68 -34.59
CA HIS A 108 -7.01 11.07 -35.00
C HIS A 108 -6.26 11.33 -36.32
N ARG A 109 -5.09 10.72 -36.51
CA ARG A 109 -4.32 10.82 -37.76
C ARG A 109 -5.08 10.26 -38.97
N HIS A 110 -5.87 9.20 -38.76
CA HIS A 110 -6.56 8.46 -39.82
C HIS A 110 -8.07 8.74 -39.91
N ALA A 111 -8.56 9.77 -39.21
CA ALA A 111 -9.98 10.13 -39.22
C ALA A 111 -10.47 10.58 -40.62
N GLY A 112 -9.61 11.21 -41.42
CA GLY A 112 -9.96 11.68 -42.78
C GLY A 112 -9.58 10.72 -43.91
N THR A 113 -8.98 9.57 -43.61
CA THR A 113 -8.61 8.58 -44.63
C THR A 113 -9.87 7.87 -45.13
N PRO A 114 -10.10 7.78 -46.46
CA PRO A 114 -11.21 7.01 -47.00
C PRO A 114 -11.20 5.57 -46.50
N ASP A 115 -12.38 5.01 -46.24
CA ASP A 115 -12.52 3.62 -45.87
C ASP A 115 -12.08 2.72 -47.03
N SER A 116 -10.91 2.12 -46.91
CA SER A 116 -10.60 0.81 -47.49
C SER A 116 -10.77 -0.25 -46.40
N GLY A 117 -11.06 -1.49 -46.78
CA GLY A 117 -11.27 -2.59 -45.80
C GLY A 117 -10.15 -2.65 -44.76
N ASP A 118 -8.89 -2.67 -45.21
CA ASP A 118 -7.72 -2.70 -44.34
C ASP A 118 -7.65 -1.51 -43.36
N VAL A 119 -8.02 -0.29 -43.79
CA VAL A 119 -7.98 0.90 -42.93
C VAL A 119 -9.13 0.87 -41.92
N SER A 120 -10.29 0.38 -42.31
CA SER A 120 -11.44 0.21 -41.41
C SER A 120 -11.10 -0.77 -40.27
N ASP A 121 -10.58 -1.95 -40.63
CA ASP A 121 -10.23 -3.00 -39.67
C ASP A 121 -9.17 -2.52 -38.67
N VAL A 122 -8.15 -1.78 -39.14
CA VAL A 122 -7.11 -1.23 -38.26
C VAL A 122 -7.66 -0.13 -37.34
N ARG A 123 -8.61 0.70 -37.80
CA ARG A 123 -9.26 1.71 -36.94
C ARG A 123 -10.14 1.05 -35.88
N GLU A 124 -10.87 0.00 -36.24
CA GLU A 124 -11.66 -0.77 -35.28
C GLU A 124 -10.77 -1.43 -34.22
N ALA A 125 -9.67 -2.05 -34.64
CA ALA A 125 -8.70 -2.64 -33.72
C ALA A 125 -8.06 -1.60 -32.79
N ALA A 126 -7.69 -0.43 -33.31
CA ALA A 126 -7.14 0.66 -32.50
C ALA A 126 -8.17 1.22 -31.50
N PHE A 127 -9.44 1.33 -31.90
CA PHE A 127 -10.53 1.71 -30.98
C PHE A 127 -10.70 0.69 -29.86
N GLY A 128 -10.81 -0.61 -30.19
CA GLY A 128 -10.94 -1.66 -29.19
C GLY A 128 -9.75 -1.70 -28.22
N ALA A 129 -8.53 -1.50 -28.73
CA ALA A 129 -7.33 -1.40 -27.89
C ALA A 129 -7.37 -0.18 -26.95
N ALA A 130 -7.82 0.98 -27.44
CA ALA A 130 -7.98 2.18 -26.62
C ALA A 130 -9.02 1.98 -25.52
N GLN A 131 -10.18 1.43 -25.88
CA GLN A 131 -11.27 1.14 -24.95
C GLN A 131 -10.83 0.20 -23.84
N TRP A 132 -10.23 -0.95 -24.19
CA TRP A 132 -9.71 -1.92 -23.22
C TRP A 132 -8.69 -1.30 -22.27
N ARG A 133 -7.77 -0.46 -22.78
CA ARG A 133 -6.80 0.23 -21.93
C ARG A 133 -7.47 1.20 -20.95
N LEU A 134 -8.50 1.92 -21.38
CA LEU A 134 -9.26 2.82 -20.48
C LEU A 134 -10.04 2.04 -19.40
N GLU A 135 -10.51 0.83 -19.70
CA GLU A 135 -11.09 -0.06 -18.68
C GLU A 135 -10.05 -0.48 -17.62
N LEU A 136 -8.82 -0.77 -18.04
CA LEU A 136 -7.71 -1.07 -17.12
C LEU A 136 -7.32 0.13 -16.27
N VAL A 137 -7.35 1.34 -16.84
CA VAL A 137 -7.18 2.60 -16.09
C VAL A 137 -8.22 2.69 -14.97
N HIS A 138 -9.50 2.48 -15.30
CA HIS A 138 -10.59 2.47 -14.32
C HIS A 138 -10.38 1.43 -13.22
N GLY A 139 -10.05 0.20 -13.60
CA GLY A 139 -9.75 -0.88 -12.66
C GLY A 139 -8.63 -0.49 -11.69
N SER A 140 -7.52 0.02 -12.21
CA SER A 140 -6.39 0.47 -11.41
C SER A 140 -6.77 1.62 -10.47
N LEU A 141 -7.50 2.63 -10.95
CA LEU A 141 -7.92 3.75 -10.12
C LEU A 141 -8.88 3.32 -9.01
N HIS A 142 -9.82 2.43 -9.31
CA HIS A 142 -10.75 1.89 -8.33
C HIS A 142 -10.04 1.08 -7.23
N GLU A 143 -9.09 0.23 -7.58
CA GLU A 143 -8.32 -0.53 -6.59
C GLU A 143 -7.46 0.40 -5.71
N GLY A 144 -6.79 1.40 -6.29
CA GLY A 144 -6.04 2.41 -5.54
C GLY A 144 -6.91 3.17 -4.53
N GLY A 145 -8.04 3.71 -4.98
CA GLY A 145 -9.00 4.41 -4.12
C GLY A 145 -9.59 3.51 -3.05
N ARG A 146 -9.96 2.26 -3.37
CA ARG A 146 -10.47 1.28 -2.40
C ARG A 146 -9.42 0.93 -1.35
N GLY A 147 -8.17 0.71 -1.75
CA GLY A 147 -7.06 0.41 -0.86
C GLY A 147 -6.80 1.51 0.18
N LEU A 148 -6.89 2.78 -0.25
CA LEU A 148 -6.78 3.94 0.64
C LEU A 148 -7.93 3.99 1.65
N ARG A 149 -9.19 3.84 1.23
CA ARG A 149 -10.35 3.81 2.15
C ARG A 149 -10.24 2.67 3.16
N GLY A 150 -9.94 1.46 2.70
CA GLY A 150 -9.77 0.31 3.57
C GLY A 150 -8.61 0.46 4.56
N SER A 151 -7.62 1.30 4.25
CA SER A 151 -6.55 1.65 5.18
C SER A 151 -7.01 2.71 6.19
N ALA A 152 -7.75 3.73 5.74
CA ALA A 152 -8.40 4.71 6.62
C ALA A 152 -9.35 4.06 7.64
N ASP A 153 -10.18 3.11 7.21
CA ASP A 153 -11.10 2.37 8.07
C ASP A 153 -10.35 1.59 9.16
N ARG A 154 -9.19 1.02 8.82
CA ARG A 154 -8.37 0.23 9.75
C ARG A 154 -7.70 1.08 10.83
N LEU A 155 -7.35 2.34 10.53
CA LEU A 155 -6.79 3.27 11.51
C LEU A 155 -7.74 3.53 12.69
N ASP A 156 -9.05 3.48 12.46
CA ASP A 156 -10.08 3.67 13.49
C ASP A 156 -10.20 2.45 14.44
N THR A 157 -9.92 1.25 13.92
CA THR A 157 -10.06 -0.01 14.68
C THR A 157 -8.87 -0.36 15.59
N ALA A 158 -7.72 0.29 15.45
CA ALA A 158 -6.53 -0.01 16.24
C ALA A 158 -6.35 1.01 17.39
N PRO A 159 -7.06 0.84 18.53
CA PRO A 159 -6.33 0.35 19.72
C PRO A 159 -7.18 -0.42 20.76
N ARG A 160 -8.40 -0.91 20.49
CA ARG A 160 -9.17 -1.61 21.54
C ARG A 160 -8.72 -3.05 21.81
N ARG A 161 -8.33 -3.80 20.77
CA ARG A 161 -7.98 -5.23 20.93
C ARG A 161 -6.58 -5.45 21.52
N VAL A 162 -5.61 -4.61 21.17
CA VAL A 162 -4.24 -4.71 21.69
C VAL A 162 -4.19 -4.29 23.16
N LEU A 163 -4.92 -3.24 23.57
CA LEU A 163 -5.07 -2.89 24.98
C LEU A 163 -5.90 -3.91 25.77
N ALA A 164 -6.93 -4.53 25.16
CA ALA A 164 -7.69 -5.62 25.79
C ALA A 164 -6.91 -6.94 25.90
N ALA A 165 -5.90 -7.16 25.05
CA ALA A 165 -4.97 -8.28 25.14
C ALA A 165 -3.85 -7.98 26.17
N LEU A 166 -3.29 -6.77 26.16
CA LEU A 166 -2.30 -6.31 27.16
C LEU A 166 -2.88 -6.25 28.58
N SER A 167 -4.15 -5.86 28.76
CA SER A 167 -4.82 -5.90 30.06
C SER A 167 -5.19 -7.31 30.54
N ARG A 168 -5.22 -8.30 29.63
CA ARG A 168 -5.38 -9.73 29.97
C ARG A 168 -4.05 -10.46 30.15
N SER A 169 -2.93 -9.84 29.77
CA SER A 169 -1.60 -10.32 30.09
C SER A 169 -1.27 -9.97 31.53
N THR A 170 -1.64 -10.85 32.46
CA THR A 170 -1.09 -10.91 33.82
C THR A 170 0.45 -10.90 33.72
N PRO A 171 1.18 -10.06 34.47
CA PRO A 171 2.64 -10.11 34.47
C PRO A 171 3.08 -11.36 35.25
N ALA A 172 3.22 -12.49 34.56
CA ALA A 172 3.87 -13.67 35.12
C ALA A 172 5.40 -13.50 35.21
N ASN A 173 5.97 -12.43 34.61
CA ASN A 173 7.38 -12.09 34.73
C ASN A 173 7.55 -10.72 35.41
N SER A 174 7.27 -10.71 36.71
CA SER A 174 7.85 -9.72 37.61
C SER A 174 9.38 -9.83 37.56
N ILE A 175 10.04 -8.77 37.10
CA ILE A 175 11.49 -8.59 37.15
C ILE A 175 11.95 -8.34 38.61
N TYR A 176 11.01 -8.16 39.55
CA TYR A 176 11.25 -8.33 40.98
C TYR A 176 11.21 -9.82 41.32
N ARG A 177 12.28 -10.53 40.94
CA ARG A 177 12.61 -11.82 41.55
C ARG A 177 13.19 -11.53 42.93
N ALA A 178 12.45 -11.88 43.99
CA ALA A 178 13.02 -11.94 45.32
C ALA A 178 14.28 -12.83 45.31
N PRO A 179 15.35 -12.48 46.04
CA PRO A 179 16.58 -13.26 46.03
C PRO A 179 16.29 -14.68 46.49
N VAL A 180 16.63 -15.65 45.63
CA VAL A 180 16.56 -17.07 45.94
C VAL A 180 17.61 -17.37 47.01
N PRO A 181 17.26 -18.00 48.15
CA PRO A 181 18.27 -18.47 49.10
C PRO A 181 19.17 -19.50 48.40
N GLU A 182 20.49 -19.29 48.50
CA GLU A 182 21.51 -20.15 47.92
C GLU A 182 21.30 -21.62 48.33
N PRO A 183 21.42 -22.58 47.40
CA PRO A 183 21.48 -23.98 47.80
C PRO A 183 22.76 -24.22 48.60
N THR A 184 22.59 -24.64 49.84
CA THR A 184 23.65 -25.07 50.75
C THR A 184 24.54 -26.09 50.04
N ARG A 185 25.82 -25.72 49.86
CA ARG A 185 26.87 -26.55 49.28
C ARG A 185 27.03 -27.81 50.14
N ALA A 186 26.54 -28.95 49.66
CA ALA A 186 26.78 -30.23 50.30
C ALA A 186 28.30 -30.53 50.32
N PRO A 187 28.85 -31.05 51.43
CA PRO A 187 30.28 -31.27 51.57
C PRO A 187 30.78 -32.39 50.64
N ALA A 188 31.98 -32.17 50.09
CA ALA A 188 32.68 -33.08 49.20
C ALA A 188 32.81 -34.49 49.80
N ALA A 189 32.28 -35.49 49.11
CA ALA A 189 32.52 -36.90 49.43
C ALA A 189 34.00 -37.21 49.22
N ARG A 190 34.66 -37.59 50.30
CA ARG A 190 36.07 -37.99 50.37
C ARG A 190 36.26 -39.28 49.56
N LEU A 191 37.20 -39.25 48.62
CA LEU A 191 37.82 -40.44 48.04
C LEU A 191 38.43 -41.24 49.18
N THR A 192 37.78 -42.35 49.55
CA THR A 192 38.29 -43.23 50.59
C THR A 192 38.90 -44.44 49.92
N TYR A 193 40.23 -44.46 49.97
CA TYR A 193 41.11 -45.59 49.72
C TYR A 193 40.72 -46.80 50.57
N THR A 194 40.70 -47.99 49.97
CA THR A 194 40.71 -49.28 50.68
C THR A 194 41.82 -50.17 50.10
N PRO A 195 42.78 -50.63 50.92
CA PRO A 195 43.83 -51.56 50.49
C PRO A 195 43.57 -53.04 50.82
N GLU A 196 44.22 -53.89 49.99
CA GLU A 196 44.85 -55.20 50.28
C GLU A 196 43.99 -56.43 50.67
N PRO A 197 44.47 -57.71 50.54
CA PRO A 197 45.87 -58.18 50.49
C PRO A 197 46.24 -59.30 49.47
N ARG A 198 47.55 -59.56 49.39
CA ARG A 198 48.24 -60.68 48.69
C ARG A 198 48.24 -62.01 49.44
N ARG A 199 48.39 -63.09 48.65
CA ARG A 199 48.97 -64.46 48.87
C ARG A 199 47.91 -65.53 48.56
N GLY A 200 48.12 -66.52 47.69
CA GLY A 200 49.33 -67.21 47.28
C GLY A 200 49.29 -68.63 47.84
N ARG A 201 49.10 -69.63 46.98
CA ARG A 201 49.66 -70.98 47.13
C ARG A 201 49.75 -71.66 45.77
#